data_AF-A0A2N3VAX1-F1
#
_entry.id   AF-A0A2N3VAX1-F1
#
_cell.length_a   1.000
_cell.length_b   1.000
_cell.length_c   1.000
_cell.angle_alpha   90.00
_cell.angle_beta   90.00
_cell.angle_gamma   90.00
#
_symmetry.space_group_name_H-M   'P 1'
#
loop_
_entity.id
_entity.type
_entity.pdbx_description
1 polymer ?
#
loop_
_entity_poly.entity_id
_entity_poly.type
_entity_poly.pdbx_seq_one_letter_code
_entity_poly.pdbx_strand_id
1 'polypeptide(L)'
;MIHLKAGQNTALTADSVRFTAQTAGTVELGALVVGEDLRVRDEHDHVCASRPAAPGVSFAATAVDLTLSQIRSDAHAVLLFVAGGHALGPVTASLYENGSPAAEFVIAPTAGERALICLEVYRRGGGWKLRALGQGYAGGSPQLLTAHGVTAPEPAPAQAWQAAPLAPPTAPTETVARTAPTSGIPLEVDHGLQRMWMIFEDAARSAAALVSARDYATKRLDQELSEAVSNPATRNTPAADAARAQAQRRHDELVALADADHRRDSDQLGLEIAEADAAMPAALASWLAPAWTTRAARSDGIRLGELYALDRGGLRVPYCVPVPLNRPLWVDTESTAAASRVVGALVARLVAAIPDKPTKVDLIDLTGGLRTLAAPLATLLAGPVIADHGDISARLAELAHAAELADIAYNSGQAVPPTEHRILVAADFPHGYQSSDVVRLGQLMVRGDLIGLSLVIVGGNGEFGDGPVDLLAQSCRHLPTIPGTPLFDPWTGNAWELDLDMLPAEPELQARYLRM
;
A
#
# COMPACT_ATOMS: atom_id res chain seq x y z
N MET A 1 -18.79 -10.40 -18.90
CA MET A 1 -18.04 -10.57 -17.65
C MET A 1 -16.60 -10.09 -17.86
N ILE A 2 -16.16 -9.12 -17.05
CA ILE A 2 -14.80 -8.55 -17.07
C ILE A 2 -14.00 -9.19 -15.92
N HIS A 3 -12.78 -9.66 -16.19
CA HIS A 3 -11.86 -10.07 -15.13
C HIS A 3 -11.07 -8.85 -14.65
N LEU A 4 -11.28 -8.49 -13.39
CA LEU A 4 -10.67 -7.32 -12.76
C LEU A 4 -9.32 -7.67 -12.15
N LYS A 5 -8.41 -6.69 -12.15
CA LYS A 5 -7.20 -6.68 -11.35
C LYS A 5 -7.38 -5.76 -10.14
N ALA A 6 -6.61 -5.96 -9.07
CA ALA A 6 -6.63 -5.07 -7.91
C ALA A 6 -6.43 -3.60 -8.34
N GLY A 7 -7.22 -2.70 -7.76
CA GLY A 7 -7.28 -1.28 -8.11
C GLY A 7 -8.09 -0.94 -9.37
N GLN A 8 -8.47 -1.92 -10.20
CA GLN A 8 -9.18 -1.66 -11.46
C GLN A 8 -10.60 -1.14 -11.22
N ASN A 9 -10.99 -0.14 -12.01
CA ASN A 9 -12.30 0.50 -11.96
C ASN A 9 -13.12 0.14 -13.21
N THR A 10 -14.43 -0.07 -13.04
CA THR A 10 -15.39 -0.16 -14.15
C THR A 10 -16.68 0.58 -13.81
N ALA A 11 -17.38 1.09 -14.82
CA ALA A 11 -18.71 1.68 -14.60
C ALA A 11 -19.74 0.59 -14.33
N LEU A 12 -20.71 0.89 -13.46
CA LEU A 12 -21.94 0.10 -13.35
C LEU A 12 -23.02 0.78 -14.19
N THR A 13 -23.78 -0.04 -14.88
CA THR A 13 -24.81 0.35 -15.86
C THR A 13 -26.22 -0.02 -15.41
N ALA A 14 -26.35 -0.96 -14.47
CA ALA A 14 -27.61 -1.38 -13.87
C ALA A 14 -27.82 -0.80 -12.47
N ASP A 15 -29.09 -0.61 -12.09
CA ASP A 15 -29.48 -0.24 -10.72
C ASP A 15 -29.47 -1.45 -9.77
N SER A 16 -29.76 -2.65 -10.28
CA SER A 16 -29.75 -3.90 -9.53
C SER A 16 -28.42 -4.62 -9.71
N VAL A 17 -27.72 -4.82 -8.61
CA VAL A 17 -26.39 -5.43 -8.56
C VAL A 17 -26.39 -6.55 -7.52
N ARG A 18 -25.80 -7.70 -7.86
CA ARG A 18 -25.64 -8.83 -6.93
C ARG A 18 -24.17 -9.18 -6.79
N PHE A 19 -23.72 -9.31 -5.55
CA PHE A 19 -22.40 -9.78 -5.16
C PHE A 19 -22.45 -11.20 -4.62
N THR A 20 -21.52 -12.03 -5.06
CA THR A 20 -21.26 -13.36 -4.51
C THR A 20 -19.75 -13.56 -4.37
N ALA A 21 -19.30 -14.38 -3.42
CA ALA A 21 -17.92 -14.83 -3.41
C ALA A 21 -17.81 -16.33 -3.11
N GLN A 22 -16.78 -16.95 -3.65
CA GLN A 22 -16.50 -18.39 -3.55
C GLN A 22 -15.09 -18.59 -3.04
N THR A 23 -14.92 -19.48 -2.07
CA THR A 23 -13.61 -19.91 -1.57
C THR A 23 -13.73 -21.33 -1.01
N ALA A 24 -12.59 -21.98 -0.76
CA ALA A 24 -12.57 -23.18 0.07
C ALA A 24 -13.01 -22.85 1.51
N GLY A 25 -13.88 -23.70 2.07
CA GLY A 25 -14.39 -23.58 3.44
C GLY A 25 -15.67 -22.75 3.59
N THR A 26 -16.18 -22.67 4.81
CA THR A 26 -17.36 -21.86 5.15
C THR A 26 -16.95 -20.42 5.36
N VAL A 27 -17.66 -19.50 4.70
CA VAL A 27 -17.45 -18.06 4.83
C VAL A 27 -18.76 -17.32 5.02
N GLU A 28 -18.65 -16.16 5.66
CA GLU A 28 -19.69 -15.16 5.79
C GLU A 28 -19.48 -14.07 4.75
N LEU A 29 -20.55 -13.64 4.10
CA LEU A 29 -20.55 -12.46 3.23
C LEU A 29 -21.27 -11.32 3.93
N GLY A 30 -20.86 -10.10 3.62
CA GLY A 30 -21.54 -8.92 4.09
C GLY A 30 -21.19 -7.68 3.30
N ALA A 31 -21.83 -6.59 3.70
CA ALA A 31 -21.60 -5.28 3.13
C ALA A 31 -21.60 -4.18 4.19
N LEU A 32 -20.85 -3.13 3.93
CA LEU A 32 -20.81 -1.91 4.73
C LEU A 32 -21.18 -0.71 3.86
N VAL A 33 -22.23 0.02 4.24
CA VAL A 33 -22.60 1.28 3.57
C VAL A 33 -21.85 2.43 4.25
N VAL A 34 -20.90 3.03 3.54
CA VAL A 34 -19.90 3.92 4.15
C VAL A 34 -19.94 5.35 3.63
N GLY A 35 -19.55 6.29 4.49
CA GLY A 35 -19.30 7.69 4.15
C GLY A 35 -17.97 7.91 3.43
N GLU A 36 -17.59 9.17 3.20
CA GLU A 36 -16.32 9.53 2.54
C GLU A 36 -15.08 9.10 3.31
N ASP A 37 -15.20 8.95 4.63
CA ASP A 37 -14.17 8.42 5.53
C ASP A 37 -14.07 6.88 5.50
N LEU A 38 -14.85 6.22 4.63
CA LEU A 38 -15.02 4.78 4.55
C LEU A 38 -15.52 4.15 5.85
N ARG A 39 -16.24 4.89 6.69
CA ARG A 39 -16.86 4.35 7.91
C ARG A 39 -18.37 4.28 7.79
N VAL A 40 -18.96 3.31 8.48
CA VAL A 40 -20.42 3.26 8.65
C VAL A 40 -20.87 4.45 9.49
N ARG A 41 -22.11 4.91 9.28
CA ARG A 41 -22.71 5.93 10.15
C ARG A 41 -23.05 5.33 11.51
N ASP A 42 -23.64 4.15 11.47
CA ASP A 42 -24.07 3.38 12.63
C ASP A 42 -24.22 1.90 12.25
N GLU A 43 -24.68 1.10 13.19
CA GLU A 43 -24.81 -0.34 13.05
C GLU A 43 -25.80 -0.78 11.95
N HIS A 44 -26.74 0.07 11.52
CA HIS A 44 -27.72 -0.28 10.47
C HIS A 44 -27.10 -0.31 9.07
N ASP A 45 -25.88 0.21 8.91
CA ASP A 45 -25.16 0.19 7.63
C ASP A 45 -24.32 -1.08 7.44
N HIS A 46 -24.29 -1.97 8.43
CA HIS A 46 -23.64 -3.26 8.33
C HIS A 46 -24.67 -4.35 8.03
N VAL A 47 -24.62 -4.88 6.80
CA VAL A 47 -25.50 -5.93 6.30
C VAL A 47 -24.77 -7.27 6.33
N CYS A 48 -25.35 -8.25 7.01
CA CYS A 48 -24.84 -9.62 7.13
C CYS A 48 -25.98 -10.58 7.48
N ALA A 49 -25.71 -11.87 7.70
CA ALA A 49 -26.75 -12.86 8.01
C ALA A 49 -27.62 -12.51 9.24
N SER A 50 -27.03 -11.90 10.29
CA SER A 50 -27.76 -11.49 11.49
C SER A 50 -28.48 -10.14 11.34
N ARG A 51 -28.10 -9.34 10.33
CA ARG A 51 -28.71 -8.06 9.97
C ARG A 51 -28.91 -8.01 8.46
N PRO A 52 -29.98 -8.65 7.94
CA PRO A 52 -30.05 -8.99 6.52
C PRO A 52 -30.44 -7.83 5.61
N ALA A 53 -30.66 -6.61 6.11
CA ALA A 53 -31.08 -5.49 5.28
C ALA A 53 -30.66 -4.12 5.83
N ALA A 54 -30.31 -3.23 4.90
CA ALA A 54 -30.19 -1.79 5.02
C ALA A 54 -30.85 -1.14 3.78
N PRO A 55 -31.14 0.17 3.78
CA PRO A 55 -31.69 0.83 2.60
C PRO A 55 -30.83 0.60 1.34
N GLY A 56 -31.41 -0.10 0.36
CA GLY A 56 -30.75 -0.44 -0.90
C GLY A 56 -29.71 -1.56 -0.84
N VAL A 57 -29.55 -2.26 0.29
CA VAL A 57 -28.62 -3.40 0.43
C VAL A 57 -29.28 -4.52 1.24
N SER A 58 -29.29 -5.75 0.74
CA SER A 58 -29.86 -6.90 1.45
C SER A 58 -29.01 -8.16 1.30
N PHE A 59 -28.94 -8.96 2.36
CA PHE A 59 -28.29 -10.26 2.37
C PHE A 59 -29.31 -11.36 2.02
N ALA A 60 -29.00 -12.15 1.00
CA ALA A 60 -29.84 -13.24 0.50
C ALA A 60 -29.05 -14.56 0.47
N ALA A 61 -29.10 -15.30 1.59
CA ALA A 61 -28.47 -16.60 1.81
C ALA A 61 -26.94 -16.63 1.59
N THR A 62 -26.47 -16.58 0.35
CA THR A 62 -25.06 -16.62 -0.05
C THR A 62 -24.69 -15.48 -0.99
N ALA A 63 -25.51 -14.42 -1.01
CA ALA A 63 -25.31 -13.25 -1.86
C ALA A 63 -25.66 -11.96 -1.11
N VAL A 64 -25.09 -10.85 -1.57
CA VAL A 64 -25.51 -9.50 -1.20
C VAL A 64 -26.12 -8.83 -2.43
N ASP A 65 -27.37 -8.40 -2.31
CA ASP A 65 -28.11 -7.68 -3.33
C ASP A 65 -28.11 -6.18 -3.03
N LEU A 66 -27.90 -5.36 -4.06
CA LEU A 66 -27.89 -3.92 -4.00
C LEU A 66 -28.92 -3.36 -5.00
N THR A 67 -29.69 -2.39 -4.54
CA THR A 67 -30.52 -1.51 -5.36
C THR A 67 -29.96 -0.10 -5.22
N LEU A 68 -29.12 0.28 -6.18
CA LEU A 68 -28.21 1.42 -6.08
C LEU A 68 -28.92 2.78 -5.91
N SER A 69 -30.14 2.90 -6.45
CA SER A 69 -31.04 4.04 -6.34
C SER A 69 -31.65 4.20 -4.94
N GLN A 70 -31.69 3.13 -4.16
CA GLN A 70 -32.27 3.12 -2.80
C GLN A 70 -31.21 3.30 -1.70
N ILE A 71 -29.93 3.26 -2.07
CA ILE A 71 -28.85 3.56 -1.15
C ILE A 71 -28.88 5.05 -0.85
N ARG A 72 -28.83 5.40 0.44
CA ARG A 72 -28.88 6.79 0.94
C ARG A 72 -27.96 7.73 0.16
N SER A 73 -28.39 8.95 -0.07
CA SER A 73 -27.71 9.92 -0.95
C SER A 73 -26.32 10.34 -0.46
N ASP A 74 -26.07 10.26 0.84
CA ASP A 74 -24.80 10.65 1.47
C ASP A 74 -23.79 9.49 1.59
N ALA A 75 -24.18 8.26 1.24
CA ALA A 75 -23.21 7.17 1.13
C ALA A 75 -22.23 7.43 -0.01
N HIS A 76 -20.94 7.30 0.28
CA HIS A 76 -19.87 7.37 -0.70
C HIS A 76 -19.72 6.03 -1.43
N ALA A 77 -19.79 4.94 -0.68
CA ALA A 77 -19.57 3.60 -1.21
C ALA A 77 -20.31 2.49 -0.42
N VAL A 78 -20.35 1.31 -1.03
CA VAL A 78 -20.69 0.04 -0.39
C VAL A 78 -19.49 -0.90 -0.52
N LEU A 79 -18.91 -1.29 0.61
CA LEU A 79 -17.79 -2.23 0.68
C LEU A 79 -18.35 -3.65 0.78
N LEU A 80 -17.95 -4.53 -0.14
CA LEU A 80 -18.42 -5.92 -0.23
C LEU A 80 -17.32 -6.85 0.25
N PHE A 81 -17.60 -7.61 1.31
CA PHE A 81 -16.58 -8.38 2.00
C PHE A 81 -16.95 -9.86 2.16
N VAL A 82 -15.90 -10.67 2.37
CA VAL A 82 -15.97 -12.07 2.80
C VAL A 82 -15.15 -12.25 4.07
N ALA A 83 -15.63 -13.08 4.99
CA ALA A 83 -14.92 -13.41 6.22
C ALA A 83 -15.02 -14.90 6.54
N GLY A 84 -13.91 -15.50 6.97
CA GLY A 84 -13.83 -16.90 7.39
C GLY A 84 -13.54 -17.03 8.87
N GLY A 85 -13.90 -18.18 9.44
CA GLY A 85 -13.47 -18.55 10.80
C GLY A 85 -11.96 -18.76 10.90
N HIS A 86 -11.29 -19.06 9.77
CA HIS A 86 -9.86 -19.29 9.63
C HIS A 86 -9.31 -18.51 8.43
N ALA A 87 -8.01 -18.65 8.14
CA ALA A 87 -7.40 -18.02 6.98
C ALA A 87 -8.15 -18.42 5.69
N LEU A 88 -8.39 -17.43 4.83
CA LEU A 88 -9.11 -17.61 3.59
C LEU A 88 -8.16 -18.25 2.55
N GLY A 89 -8.71 -19.20 1.77
CA GLY A 89 -8.08 -19.64 0.53
C GLY A 89 -8.31 -18.63 -0.60
N PRO A 90 -7.95 -18.97 -1.85
CA PRO A 90 -8.28 -18.14 -3.00
C PRO A 90 -9.78 -17.82 -3.05
N VAL A 91 -10.10 -16.54 -3.13
CA VAL A 91 -11.47 -16.02 -3.19
C VAL A 91 -11.77 -15.57 -4.61
N THR A 92 -12.80 -16.13 -5.23
CA THR A 92 -13.39 -15.61 -6.45
C THR A 92 -14.61 -14.76 -6.09
N ALA A 93 -14.47 -13.44 -6.23
CA ALA A 93 -15.55 -12.48 -6.06
C ALA A 93 -16.22 -12.20 -7.41
N SER A 94 -17.54 -12.34 -7.49
CA SER A 94 -18.31 -12.12 -8.71
C SER A 94 -19.40 -11.08 -8.49
N LEU A 95 -19.62 -10.24 -9.49
CA LEU A 95 -20.66 -9.22 -9.52
C LEU A 95 -21.57 -9.44 -10.74
N TYR A 96 -22.87 -9.32 -10.53
CA TYR A 96 -23.90 -9.46 -11.56
C TYR A 96 -24.72 -8.18 -11.67
N GLU A 97 -25.04 -7.77 -12.89
CA GLU A 97 -25.93 -6.64 -13.20
C GLU A 97 -27.23 -7.17 -13.81
N ASN A 98 -28.38 -6.86 -13.20
CA ASN A 98 -29.69 -7.40 -13.60
C ASN A 98 -29.69 -8.94 -13.80
N GLY A 99 -28.95 -9.65 -12.94
CA GLY A 99 -28.80 -11.11 -12.99
C GLY A 99 -27.79 -11.64 -14.02
N SER A 100 -27.16 -10.79 -14.82
CA SER A 100 -26.13 -11.18 -15.80
C SER A 100 -24.72 -10.97 -15.24
N PRO A 101 -23.75 -11.90 -15.41
CA PRO A 101 -22.41 -11.73 -14.88
C PRO A 101 -21.66 -10.53 -15.50
N ALA A 102 -21.34 -9.55 -14.66
CA ALA A 102 -20.74 -8.29 -15.06
C ALA A 102 -19.21 -8.30 -14.84
N ALA A 103 -18.75 -8.68 -13.65
CA ALA A 103 -17.35 -8.68 -13.30
C ALA A 103 -16.95 -9.84 -12.38
N GLU A 104 -15.68 -10.23 -12.45
CA GLU A 104 -15.07 -11.23 -11.58
C GLU A 104 -13.69 -10.72 -11.11
N PHE A 105 -13.35 -10.98 -9.86
CA PHE A 105 -12.07 -10.65 -9.27
C PHE A 105 -11.57 -11.82 -8.43
N VAL A 106 -10.41 -12.37 -8.80
CA VAL A 106 -9.77 -13.47 -8.07
C VAL A 106 -8.71 -12.88 -7.15
N ILE A 107 -8.84 -13.15 -5.85
CA ILE A 107 -7.95 -12.69 -4.80
C ILE A 107 -7.28 -13.93 -4.21
N ALA A 108 -5.95 -13.92 -4.16
CA ALA A 108 -5.19 -14.92 -3.42
C ALA A 108 -4.69 -14.26 -2.12
N PRO A 109 -5.30 -14.55 -0.95
CA PRO A 109 -4.75 -14.15 0.34
C PRO A 109 -3.32 -14.67 0.50
N THR A 110 -2.42 -13.86 1.04
CA THR A 110 -0.98 -14.19 1.10
C THR A 110 -0.39 -14.08 2.50
N ALA A 111 -1.13 -13.52 3.46
CA ALA A 111 -0.68 -13.21 4.81
C ALA A 111 -1.63 -13.75 5.89
N GLY A 112 -2.34 -14.85 5.60
CA GLY A 112 -3.25 -15.50 6.54
C GLY A 112 -4.55 -14.74 6.79
N GLU A 113 -4.99 -13.92 5.83
CA GLU A 113 -6.13 -13.03 5.98
C GLU A 113 -7.41 -13.83 6.23
N ARG A 114 -8.12 -13.47 7.30
CA ARG A 114 -9.38 -14.12 7.70
C ARG A 114 -10.60 -13.34 7.22
N ALA A 115 -10.41 -12.13 6.72
CA ALA A 115 -11.43 -11.36 6.02
C ALA A 115 -10.81 -10.57 4.87
N LEU A 116 -11.60 -10.35 3.82
CA LEU A 116 -11.23 -9.57 2.64
C LEU A 116 -12.36 -8.61 2.29
N ILE A 117 -12.03 -7.36 2.01
CA ILE A 117 -12.88 -6.49 1.18
C ILE A 117 -12.54 -6.79 -0.27
N CYS A 118 -13.47 -7.42 -0.97
CA CYS A 118 -13.27 -7.86 -2.34
C CYS A 118 -13.48 -6.72 -3.32
N LEU A 119 -14.65 -6.08 -3.23
CA LEU A 119 -15.15 -5.10 -4.18
C LEU A 119 -15.71 -3.90 -3.45
N GLU A 120 -15.65 -2.76 -4.09
CA GLU A 120 -16.29 -1.53 -3.63
C GLU A 120 -17.16 -0.99 -4.74
N VAL A 121 -18.43 -0.75 -4.41
CA VAL A 121 -19.38 -0.06 -5.28
C VAL A 121 -19.48 1.38 -4.80
N TYR A 122 -18.95 2.34 -5.55
CA TYR A 122 -18.80 3.73 -5.11
C TYR A 122 -19.44 4.73 -6.08
N ARG A 123 -19.82 5.90 -5.57
CA ARG A 123 -20.40 6.98 -6.39
C ARG A 123 -19.30 7.88 -6.95
N ARG A 124 -19.35 8.15 -8.26
CA ARG A 124 -18.49 9.17 -8.90
C ARG A 124 -19.15 9.75 -10.14
N GLY A 125 -19.23 11.08 -10.19
CA GLY A 125 -19.76 11.79 -11.36
C GLY A 125 -21.25 11.54 -11.63
N GLY A 126 -22.06 11.38 -10.57
CA GLY A 126 -23.51 11.15 -10.69
C GLY A 126 -23.93 9.72 -11.01
N GLY A 127 -22.97 8.80 -11.18
CA GLY A 127 -23.22 7.37 -11.39
C GLY A 127 -22.47 6.49 -10.39
N TRP A 128 -22.78 5.20 -10.41
CA TRP A 128 -22.10 4.19 -9.62
C TRP A 128 -21.00 3.51 -10.43
N LYS A 129 -19.90 3.20 -9.75
CA LYS A 129 -18.74 2.50 -10.29
C LYS A 129 -18.37 1.36 -9.37
N LEU A 130 -17.66 0.40 -9.92
CA LEU A 130 -17.09 -0.74 -9.22
C LEU A 130 -15.57 -0.59 -9.20
N ARG A 131 -14.95 -0.85 -8.06
CA ARG A 131 -13.50 -0.95 -7.88
C ARG A 131 -13.16 -2.30 -7.26
N ALA A 132 -12.18 -2.99 -7.83
CA ALA A 132 -11.59 -4.18 -7.22
C ALA A 132 -10.56 -3.75 -6.17
N LEU A 133 -10.71 -4.19 -4.92
CA LEU A 133 -9.81 -3.82 -3.82
C LEU A 133 -8.86 -4.96 -3.48
N GLY A 134 -9.38 -6.03 -2.89
CA GLY A 134 -8.58 -7.18 -2.46
C GLY A 134 -7.82 -6.88 -1.15
N GLN A 135 -8.36 -5.99 -0.33
CA GLN A 135 -7.76 -5.61 0.95
C GLN A 135 -8.06 -6.66 2.00
N GLY A 136 -7.02 -7.17 2.66
CA GLY A 136 -7.16 -8.24 3.64
C GLY A 136 -6.87 -7.87 5.08
N TYR A 137 -7.49 -8.64 5.98
CA TYR A 137 -7.47 -8.44 7.43
C TYR A 137 -7.17 -9.77 8.11
N ALA A 138 -5.96 -9.91 8.65
CA ALA A 138 -5.54 -11.09 9.40
C ALA A 138 -6.36 -11.29 10.69
N GLY A 139 -6.78 -10.20 11.33
CA GLY A 139 -7.67 -10.21 12.49
C GLY A 139 -9.13 -10.59 12.19
N GLY A 140 -9.45 -10.90 10.93
CA GLY A 140 -10.79 -11.35 10.51
C GLY A 140 -11.84 -10.24 10.53
N SER A 141 -13.11 -10.66 10.57
CA SER A 141 -14.24 -9.72 10.60
C SER A 141 -14.17 -8.70 11.76
N PRO A 142 -13.70 -9.03 12.99
CA PRO A 142 -13.60 -8.00 14.05
C PRO A 142 -12.68 -6.84 13.68
N GLN A 143 -11.52 -7.11 13.08
CA GLN A 143 -10.56 -6.08 12.67
C GLN A 143 -11.13 -5.24 11.51
N LEU A 144 -11.71 -5.91 10.50
CA LEU A 144 -12.36 -5.25 9.36
C LEU A 144 -13.48 -4.32 9.84
N LEU A 145 -14.40 -4.84 10.65
CA LEU A 145 -15.56 -4.11 11.15
C LEU A 145 -15.14 -2.89 12.00
N THR A 146 -14.13 -3.05 12.87
CA THR A 146 -13.61 -1.95 13.69
C THR A 146 -12.97 -0.85 12.85
N ALA A 147 -12.19 -1.22 11.82
CA ALA A 147 -11.56 -0.27 10.91
C ALA A 147 -12.60 0.62 10.19
N HIS A 148 -13.77 0.05 9.90
CA HIS A 148 -14.88 0.73 9.22
C HIS A 148 -15.98 1.23 10.18
N GLY A 149 -15.69 1.33 11.48
CA GLY A 149 -16.55 2.02 12.44
C GLY A 149 -17.73 1.22 13.00
N VAL A 150 -17.75 -0.10 12.82
CA VAL A 150 -18.75 -0.98 13.43
C VAL A 150 -18.25 -1.38 14.83
N THR A 151 -18.82 -0.78 15.87
CA THR A 151 -18.51 -1.10 17.27
C THR A 151 -19.10 -2.46 17.66
N ALA A 152 -18.34 -3.28 18.38
CA ALA A 152 -18.88 -4.50 18.99
C ALA A 152 -19.93 -4.15 20.06
N PRO A 153 -21.00 -4.94 20.24
CA PRO A 153 -21.94 -4.73 21.33
C PRO A 153 -21.21 -4.86 22.67
N GLU A 154 -21.27 -3.81 23.48
CA GLU A 154 -20.73 -3.78 24.83
C GLU A 154 -21.47 -4.83 25.70
N PRO A 155 -20.77 -5.72 26.44
CA PRO A 155 -21.42 -6.49 27.49
C PRO A 155 -21.94 -5.51 28.54
N ALA A 156 -23.27 -5.50 28.73
CA ALA A 156 -23.99 -4.54 29.55
C ALA A 156 -23.29 -4.21 30.90
N PRO A 157 -22.86 -2.95 31.12
CA PRO A 157 -22.48 -2.49 32.44
C PRO A 157 -23.71 -2.16 33.27
N ALA A 158 -23.68 -2.58 34.54
CA ALA A 158 -24.69 -2.26 35.53
C ALA A 158 -24.77 -0.75 35.82
N GLN A 159 -26.01 -0.24 35.77
CA GLN A 159 -26.60 0.87 36.53
C GLN A 159 -25.79 2.17 36.78
N ALA A 160 -26.25 3.20 36.04
CA ALA A 160 -26.75 4.50 36.49
C ALA A 160 -25.75 5.51 37.11
N TRP A 161 -25.54 6.61 36.38
CA TRP A 161 -25.93 7.95 36.85
C TRP A 161 -26.50 8.77 35.68
N GLN A 162 -27.69 9.32 35.90
CA GLN A 162 -28.41 10.25 35.03
C GLN A 162 -28.12 11.71 35.42
N ALA A 163 -27.99 12.60 34.42
CA ALA A 163 -28.78 13.83 34.20
C ALA A 163 -28.10 14.67 33.10
N ALA A 164 -28.61 14.81 31.85
CA ALA A 164 -29.81 15.52 31.34
C ALA A 164 -29.44 16.92 30.73
N PRO A 165 -30.28 17.61 29.91
CA PRO A 165 -30.54 17.34 28.47
C PRO A 165 -30.67 18.59 27.53
N LEU A 166 -30.62 18.36 26.19
CA LEU A 166 -31.23 19.09 25.02
C LEU A 166 -30.74 20.53 24.67
N ALA A 167 -30.62 21.02 23.41
CA ALA A 167 -31.49 20.93 22.23
C ALA A 167 -30.77 21.36 20.89
N PRO A 168 -31.39 21.22 19.69
CA PRO A 168 -30.73 21.12 18.37
C PRO A 168 -30.92 22.38 17.45
N PRO A 169 -30.78 22.34 16.10
CA PRO A 169 -29.87 23.19 15.32
C PRO A 169 -30.55 24.32 14.53
N THR A 170 -29.76 25.29 14.04
CA THR A 170 -30.18 26.17 12.93
C THR A 170 -29.05 26.34 11.93
N ALA A 171 -29.38 26.10 10.66
CA ALA A 171 -28.65 26.51 9.45
C ALA A 171 -29.64 27.30 8.58
N PRO A 172 -29.28 27.88 7.41
CA PRO A 172 -27.96 28.10 6.81
C PRO A 172 -27.78 29.57 6.31
N THR A 173 -26.59 29.97 5.86
CA THR A 173 -26.40 30.78 4.63
C THR A 173 -24.94 30.65 4.13
N GLU A 174 -24.83 30.47 2.83
CA GLU A 174 -23.65 30.30 1.98
C GLU A 174 -22.55 31.35 2.17
N THR A 175 -21.29 30.88 2.21
CA THR A 175 -20.16 31.43 1.44
C THR A 175 -19.11 30.32 1.36
N VAL A 176 -18.76 29.89 0.14
CA VAL A 176 -17.63 28.96 -0.10
C VAL A 176 -16.34 29.70 0.24
N ALA A 177 -15.91 29.57 1.50
CA ALA A 177 -14.56 29.82 1.94
C ALA A 177 -13.91 28.47 2.18
N ARG A 178 -12.84 28.18 1.41
CA ARG A 178 -11.93 27.06 1.66
C ARG A 178 -11.44 27.15 3.11
N THR A 179 -11.89 26.24 3.96
CA THR A 179 -11.31 26.05 5.28
C THR A 179 -9.93 25.45 5.12
N ALA A 180 -8.94 26.17 5.64
CA ALA A 180 -7.59 25.66 5.89
C ALA A 180 -7.65 24.37 6.74
N PRO A 181 -6.67 23.45 6.61
CA PRO A 181 -6.67 22.23 7.37
C PRO A 181 -6.54 22.52 8.86
N THR A 182 -7.48 21.99 9.63
CA THR A 182 -7.43 21.95 11.08
C THR A 182 -6.30 21.03 11.51
N SER A 183 -5.44 21.55 12.37
CA SER A 183 -4.32 20.92 13.08
C SER A 183 -4.55 19.45 13.49
N GLY A 184 -3.57 18.61 13.13
CA GLY A 184 -3.06 17.43 13.84
C GLY A 184 -4.04 16.54 14.60
N ILE A 185 -4.41 15.40 13.99
CA ILE A 185 -4.67 14.18 14.77
C ILE A 185 -3.30 13.72 15.31
N PRO A 186 -3.11 13.52 16.62
CA PRO A 186 -1.87 12.95 17.13
C PRO A 186 -1.58 11.61 16.44
N LEU A 187 -0.38 11.45 15.88
CA LEU A 187 0.10 10.19 15.35
C LEU A 187 0.13 9.15 16.49
N GLU A 188 -0.81 8.21 16.47
CA GLU A 188 -0.66 6.97 17.24
C GLU A 188 0.45 6.15 16.58
N VAL A 189 1.40 5.69 17.39
CA VAL A 189 2.65 5.01 16.97
C VAL A 189 2.41 3.83 16.02
N ASP A 190 1.24 3.20 16.10
CA ASP A 190 0.87 2.02 15.31
C ASP A 190 0.19 2.33 13.95
N HIS A 191 -0.02 3.62 13.59
CA HIS A 191 -0.66 4.04 12.33
C HIS A 191 0.26 4.91 11.44
N GLY A 192 1.58 4.87 11.67
CA GLY A 192 2.56 5.66 10.94
C GLY A 192 2.59 5.36 9.44
N LEU A 193 2.58 4.08 9.08
CA LEU A 193 2.53 3.64 7.68
C LEU A 193 1.26 4.13 7.00
N GLN A 194 0.11 4.01 7.66
CA GLN A 194 -1.18 4.45 7.12
C GLN A 194 -1.14 5.95 6.79
N ARG A 195 -0.63 6.78 7.71
CA ARG A 195 -0.48 8.22 7.50
C ARG A 195 0.40 8.52 6.27
N MET A 196 1.51 7.82 6.12
CA MET A 196 2.41 8.02 4.98
C MET A 196 1.78 7.59 3.65
N TRP A 197 0.99 6.51 3.67
CA TRP A 197 0.24 6.06 2.50
C TRP A 197 -0.85 7.05 2.09
N MET A 198 -1.55 7.68 3.04
CA MET A 198 -2.52 8.75 2.73
C MET A 198 -1.85 9.94 2.03
N ILE A 199 -0.71 10.40 2.57
CA ILE A 199 0.08 11.48 1.95
C ILE A 199 0.52 11.09 0.53
N PHE A 200 1.00 9.86 0.35
CA PHE A 200 1.41 9.37 -0.97
C PHE A 200 0.23 9.26 -1.94
N GLU A 201 -0.93 8.82 -1.49
CA GLU A 201 -2.15 8.79 -2.30
C GLU A 201 -2.54 10.19 -2.78
N ASP A 202 -2.52 11.19 -1.89
CA ASP A 202 -2.86 12.56 -2.23
C ASP A 202 -1.84 13.17 -3.21
N ALA A 203 -0.54 12.90 -3.01
CA ALA A 203 0.50 13.27 -3.96
C ALA A 203 0.29 12.63 -5.34
N ALA A 204 -0.05 11.34 -5.39
CA ALA A 204 -0.35 10.62 -6.62
C ALA A 204 -1.56 11.19 -7.35
N ARG A 205 -2.65 11.49 -6.63
CA ARG A 205 -3.86 12.09 -7.18
C ARG A 205 -3.62 13.50 -7.71
N SER A 206 -2.87 14.34 -6.99
CA SER A 206 -2.53 15.69 -7.44
C SER A 206 -1.63 15.65 -8.69
N ALA A 207 -0.62 14.76 -8.71
CA ALA A 207 0.21 14.55 -9.89
C ALA A 207 -0.60 14.05 -11.11
N ALA A 208 -1.54 13.12 -10.91
CA ALA A 208 -2.41 12.63 -11.97
C ALA A 208 -3.35 13.71 -12.52
N ALA A 209 -3.86 14.59 -11.65
CA ALA A 209 -4.68 15.73 -12.05
C ALA A 209 -3.88 16.70 -12.93
N LEU A 210 -2.63 16.98 -12.56
CA LEU A 210 -1.71 17.80 -13.36
C LEU A 210 -1.48 17.19 -14.76
N VAL A 211 -1.10 15.91 -14.82
CA VAL A 211 -0.85 15.20 -16.09
C VAL A 211 -2.10 15.21 -16.97
N SER A 212 -3.25 14.88 -16.39
CA SER A 212 -4.53 14.86 -17.10
C SER A 212 -4.93 16.23 -17.64
N ALA A 213 -4.68 17.31 -16.88
CA ALA A 213 -4.97 18.68 -17.29
C ALA A 213 -4.08 19.14 -18.45
N ARG A 214 -2.77 18.81 -18.41
CA ARG A 214 -1.82 19.10 -19.50
C ARG A 214 -2.18 18.34 -20.78
N ASP A 215 -2.54 17.06 -20.66
CA ASP A 215 -2.99 16.25 -21.78
C ASP A 215 -4.27 16.79 -22.41
N TYR A 216 -5.23 17.22 -21.58
CA TYR A 216 -6.46 17.84 -22.04
C TYR A 216 -6.18 19.16 -22.78
N ALA A 217 -5.33 20.03 -22.20
CA ALA A 217 -4.94 21.28 -22.83
C ALA A 217 -4.31 21.03 -24.21
N THR A 218 -3.41 20.05 -24.31
CA THR A 218 -2.73 19.66 -25.56
C THR A 218 -3.73 19.17 -26.61
N LYS A 219 -4.61 18.21 -26.26
CA LYS A 219 -5.63 17.68 -27.17
C LYS A 219 -6.58 18.77 -27.67
N ARG A 220 -6.96 19.69 -26.78
CA ARG A 220 -7.81 20.83 -27.12
C ARG A 220 -7.10 21.79 -28.08
N LEU A 221 -5.82 22.08 -27.85
CA LEU A 221 -5.01 22.90 -28.76
C LEU A 221 -4.96 22.26 -30.16
N ASP A 222 -4.65 20.96 -30.24
CA ASP A 222 -4.58 20.24 -31.52
C ASP A 222 -5.92 20.28 -32.29
N GLN A 223 -7.04 20.14 -31.58
CA GLN A 223 -8.36 20.27 -32.17
C GLN A 223 -8.62 21.69 -32.70
N GLU A 224 -8.40 22.72 -31.87
CA GLU A 224 -8.65 24.11 -32.24
C GLU A 224 -7.73 24.57 -33.40
N LEU A 225 -6.47 24.09 -33.43
CA LEU A 225 -5.55 24.33 -34.54
C LEU A 225 -6.00 23.64 -35.83
N SER A 226 -6.46 22.38 -35.74
CA SER A 226 -6.99 21.63 -36.89
C SER A 226 -8.22 22.31 -37.49
N GLU A 227 -9.13 22.79 -36.64
CA GLU A 227 -10.33 23.53 -37.06
C GLU A 227 -9.95 24.84 -37.78
N ALA A 228 -8.97 25.58 -37.26
CA ALA A 228 -8.53 26.85 -37.84
C ALA A 228 -7.93 26.71 -39.25
N VAL A 229 -7.36 25.56 -39.60
CA VAL A 229 -6.76 25.29 -40.92
C VAL A 229 -7.60 24.40 -41.83
N SER A 230 -8.75 23.93 -41.35
CA SER A 230 -9.63 22.97 -42.05
C SER A 230 -10.17 23.50 -43.39
N ASN A 231 -10.41 24.81 -43.52
CA ASN A 231 -10.92 25.43 -44.73
C ASN A 231 -9.77 26.07 -45.56
N PRO A 232 -9.47 25.53 -46.76
CA PRO A 232 -8.39 26.04 -47.62
C PRO A 232 -8.53 27.50 -48.04
N ALA A 233 -9.76 28.03 -48.13
CA ALA A 233 -10.02 29.40 -48.55
C ALA A 233 -9.73 30.43 -47.45
N THR A 234 -9.81 30.03 -46.19
CA THR A 234 -9.71 30.94 -45.04
C THR A 234 -8.48 30.70 -44.16
N ARG A 235 -7.73 29.61 -44.37
CA ARG A 235 -6.59 29.19 -43.53
C ARG A 235 -5.45 30.23 -43.39
N ASN A 236 -5.27 31.11 -44.37
CA ASN A 236 -4.20 32.13 -44.39
C ASN A 236 -4.73 33.55 -44.14
N THR A 237 -5.87 33.66 -43.46
CA THR A 237 -6.49 34.96 -43.14
C THR A 237 -6.06 35.45 -41.75
N PRO A 238 -6.07 36.77 -41.51
CA PRO A 238 -5.83 37.31 -40.17
C PRO A 238 -6.77 36.75 -39.10
N ALA A 239 -7.99 36.34 -39.50
CA ALA A 239 -8.95 35.70 -38.60
C ALA A 239 -8.49 34.29 -38.17
N ALA A 240 -7.94 33.49 -39.09
CA ALA A 240 -7.36 32.19 -38.77
C ALA A 240 -6.09 32.33 -37.90
N ASP A 241 -5.27 33.35 -38.15
CA ASP A 241 -4.11 33.68 -37.30
C ASP A 241 -4.53 34.05 -35.87
N ALA A 242 -5.55 34.91 -35.75
CA ALA A 242 -6.10 35.30 -34.45
C ALA A 242 -6.71 34.12 -33.68
N ALA A 243 -7.40 33.21 -34.39
CA ALA A 243 -7.96 32.00 -33.80
C ALA A 243 -6.87 31.07 -33.25
N ARG A 244 -5.79 30.83 -34.01
CA ARG A 244 -4.64 30.04 -33.56
C ARG A 244 -3.96 30.67 -32.34
N ALA A 245 -3.74 31.99 -32.37
CA ALA A 245 -3.17 32.70 -31.23
C ALA A 245 -4.06 32.65 -29.99
N GLN A 246 -5.39 32.67 -30.15
CA GLN A 246 -6.33 32.51 -29.04
C GLN A 246 -6.34 31.08 -28.49
N ALA A 247 -6.26 30.07 -29.35
CA ALA A 247 -6.13 28.68 -28.95
C ALA A 247 -4.87 28.45 -28.12
N GLN A 248 -3.73 28.99 -28.57
CA GLN A 248 -2.48 28.93 -27.82
C GLN A 248 -2.59 29.59 -26.44
N ARG A 249 -3.18 30.80 -26.36
CA ARG A 249 -3.39 31.46 -25.05
C ARG A 249 -4.24 30.62 -24.10
N ARG A 250 -5.32 30.02 -24.59
CA ARG A 250 -6.18 29.14 -23.76
C ARG A 250 -5.43 27.90 -23.28
N HIS A 251 -4.61 27.30 -24.15
CA HIS A 251 -3.73 26.20 -23.76
C HIS A 251 -2.78 26.64 -22.63
N ASP A 252 -2.07 27.75 -22.82
CA ASP A 252 -1.07 28.25 -21.87
C ASP A 252 -1.72 28.61 -20.52
N GLU A 253 -2.90 29.22 -20.53
CA GLU A 253 -3.69 29.55 -19.34
C GLU A 253 -4.11 28.28 -18.57
N LEU A 254 -4.57 27.24 -19.26
CA LEU A 254 -4.97 25.97 -18.64
C LEU A 254 -3.76 25.25 -18.01
N VAL A 255 -2.64 25.20 -18.72
CA VAL A 255 -1.40 24.60 -18.20
C VAL A 255 -0.90 25.38 -16.98
N ALA A 256 -0.87 26.71 -17.05
CA ALA A 256 -0.43 27.55 -15.94
C ALA A 256 -1.31 27.41 -14.69
N LEU A 257 -2.62 27.26 -14.86
CA LEU A 257 -3.55 27.02 -13.77
C LEU A 257 -3.30 25.65 -13.11
N ALA A 258 -3.19 24.59 -13.92
CA ALA A 258 -2.91 23.24 -13.42
C ALA A 258 -1.57 23.18 -12.67
N ASP A 259 -0.53 23.82 -13.20
CA ASP A 259 0.77 23.93 -12.54
C ASP A 259 0.70 24.70 -11.22
N ALA A 260 -0.12 25.75 -11.13
CA ALA A 260 -0.29 26.54 -9.91
C ALA A 260 -1.05 25.75 -8.82
N ASP A 261 -2.07 24.99 -9.19
CA ASP A 261 -2.83 24.17 -8.26
C ASP A 261 -1.98 23.00 -7.74
N HIS A 262 -1.29 22.27 -8.63
CA HIS A 262 -0.42 21.17 -8.21
C HIS A 262 0.74 21.63 -7.31
N ARG A 263 1.33 22.80 -7.58
CA ARG A 263 2.36 23.37 -6.69
C ARG A 263 1.81 23.67 -5.29
N ARG A 264 0.60 24.21 -5.19
CA ARG A 264 -0.01 24.49 -3.89
C ARG A 264 -0.27 23.21 -3.10
N ASP A 265 -0.79 22.18 -3.76
CA ASP A 265 -0.98 20.87 -3.14
C ASP A 265 0.36 20.28 -2.69
N SER A 266 1.39 20.39 -3.53
CA SER A 266 2.74 19.92 -3.22
C SER A 266 3.35 20.65 -2.02
N ASP A 267 3.21 21.97 -1.94
CA ASP A 267 3.69 22.77 -0.81
C ASP A 267 2.98 22.36 0.49
N GLN A 268 1.67 22.12 0.43
CA GLN A 268 0.88 21.64 1.57
C GLN A 268 1.31 20.24 2.02
N LEU A 269 1.45 19.30 1.08
CA LEU A 269 1.90 17.94 1.37
C LEU A 269 3.33 17.94 1.93
N GLY A 270 4.20 18.82 1.46
CA GLY A 270 5.55 18.99 2.02
C GLY A 270 5.54 19.39 3.49
N LEU A 271 4.60 20.26 3.91
CA LEU A 271 4.41 20.60 5.32
C LEU A 271 3.89 19.41 6.14
N GLU A 272 2.94 18.64 5.59
CA GLU A 272 2.40 17.46 6.26
C GLU A 272 3.44 16.35 6.44
N ILE A 273 4.32 16.16 5.45
CA ILE A 273 5.47 15.25 5.54
C ILE A 273 6.41 15.71 6.65
N ALA A 274 6.75 17.00 6.71
CA ALA A 274 7.65 17.53 7.74
C ALA A 274 7.07 17.39 9.16
N GLU A 275 5.76 17.62 9.31
CA GLU A 275 5.05 17.41 10.58
C GLU A 275 5.05 15.93 10.98
N ALA A 276 4.75 15.04 10.03
CA ALA A 276 4.75 13.60 10.25
C ALA A 276 6.16 13.11 10.64
N ASP A 277 7.20 13.53 9.93
CA ASP A 277 8.60 13.11 10.13
C ASP A 277 9.08 13.38 11.57
N ALA A 278 8.62 14.47 12.18
CA ALA A 278 8.96 14.83 13.56
C ALA A 278 8.35 13.89 14.62
N ALA A 279 7.25 13.21 14.30
CA ALA A 279 6.50 12.36 15.22
C ALA A 279 6.58 10.85 14.90
N MET A 280 7.11 10.48 13.73
CA MET A 280 7.19 9.10 13.29
C MET A 280 8.17 8.24 14.12
N PRO A 281 7.91 6.92 14.25
CA PRO A 281 8.91 5.97 14.72
C PRO A 281 10.18 6.00 13.86
N ALA A 282 11.33 5.67 14.47
CA ALA A 282 12.62 5.71 13.80
C ALA A 282 12.64 4.92 12.47
N ALA A 283 11.95 3.79 12.41
CA ALA A 283 11.82 2.97 11.20
C ALA A 283 11.14 3.69 10.01
N LEU A 284 10.28 4.67 10.25
CA LEU A 284 9.57 5.45 9.21
C LEU A 284 10.14 6.86 8.99
N ALA A 285 10.80 7.43 9.99
CA ALA A 285 11.25 8.83 9.99
C ALA A 285 12.55 9.05 9.20
N SER A 286 12.87 10.26 8.76
CA SER A 286 14.16 10.59 8.14
C SER A 286 15.33 10.30 9.09
N TRP A 287 16.56 10.13 8.56
CA TRP A 287 17.75 9.85 9.38
C TRP A 287 18.07 10.95 10.40
N LEU A 288 17.63 12.19 10.12
CA LEU A 288 17.84 13.35 10.99
C LEU A 288 16.69 13.53 12.00
N ALA A 289 15.64 12.74 11.92
CA ALA A 289 14.51 12.83 12.82
C ALA A 289 14.93 12.52 14.28
N PRO A 290 14.34 13.22 15.27
CA PRO A 290 14.63 12.98 16.69
C PRO A 290 14.42 11.53 17.13
N ALA A 291 13.52 10.81 16.46
CA ALA A 291 13.15 9.42 16.73
C ALA A 291 14.35 8.47 16.87
N TRP A 292 15.45 8.73 16.16
CA TRP A 292 16.68 7.94 16.22
C TRP A 292 17.54 8.18 17.47
N THR A 293 17.20 9.18 18.27
CA THR A 293 17.90 9.54 19.51
C THR A 293 17.03 9.42 20.75
N THR A 294 15.73 9.23 20.56
CA THR A 294 14.75 9.00 21.62
C THR A 294 14.57 7.51 21.90
N ARG A 295 13.73 7.17 22.88
CA ARG A 295 13.37 5.78 23.17
C ARG A 295 12.81 5.10 21.91
N ALA A 296 13.32 3.91 21.60
CA ALA A 296 12.83 3.11 20.49
C ALA A 296 11.33 2.80 20.66
N ALA A 297 10.59 2.93 19.58
CA ALA A 297 9.16 2.66 19.50
C ALA A 297 8.90 1.66 18.38
N ARG A 298 7.89 0.81 18.55
CA ARG A 298 7.44 -0.09 17.49
C ARG A 298 6.99 0.71 16.28
N SER A 299 7.07 0.08 15.11
CA SER A 299 6.62 0.65 13.86
C SER A 299 5.78 -0.37 13.10
N ASP A 300 4.74 0.10 12.44
CA ASP A 300 3.89 -0.66 11.51
C ASP A 300 4.48 -0.74 10.10
N GLY A 301 5.57 -0.01 9.84
CA GLY A 301 6.29 -0.07 8.57
C GLY A 301 7.75 0.37 8.64
N ILE A 302 8.41 0.32 7.48
CA ILE A 302 9.75 0.87 7.27
C ILE A 302 9.75 1.81 6.07
N ARG A 303 10.55 2.87 6.15
CA ARG A 303 10.88 3.75 5.03
C ARG A 303 11.98 3.12 4.18
N LEU A 304 11.77 3.12 2.86
CA LEU A 304 12.71 2.60 1.86
C LEU A 304 13.47 3.70 1.13
N GLY A 305 12.91 4.89 1.03
CA GLY A 305 13.46 6.00 0.25
C GLY A 305 12.43 7.10 0.02
N GLU A 306 12.67 7.91 -1.01
CA GLU A 306 11.78 8.99 -1.44
C GLU A 306 11.38 8.84 -2.90
N LEU A 307 10.08 8.97 -3.17
CA LEU A 307 9.52 9.04 -4.51
C LEU A 307 9.48 10.48 -4.99
N TYR A 308 9.86 10.71 -6.23
CA TYR A 308 9.85 12.04 -6.83
C TYR A 308 9.59 11.97 -8.34
N ALA A 309 9.33 13.15 -8.91
CA ALA A 309 9.02 13.31 -10.32
C ALA A 309 9.43 14.71 -10.80
N LEU A 310 10.60 14.80 -11.44
CA LEU A 310 11.18 16.09 -11.84
C LEU A 310 10.30 16.88 -12.82
N ASP A 311 9.48 16.19 -13.61
CA ASP A 311 8.54 16.76 -14.58
C ASP A 311 7.27 17.34 -13.95
N ARG A 312 7.02 17.02 -12.68
CA ARG A 312 5.82 17.37 -11.91
C ARG A 312 6.10 18.32 -10.75
N GLY A 313 7.33 18.43 -10.26
CA GLY A 313 7.69 19.43 -9.27
C GLY A 313 8.82 19.00 -8.35
N GLY A 314 8.97 19.71 -7.22
CA GLY A 314 10.02 19.46 -6.23
C GLY A 314 9.61 18.58 -5.05
N LEU A 315 8.36 18.10 -5.00
CA LEU A 315 7.87 17.27 -3.90
C LEU A 315 8.61 15.93 -3.87
N ARG A 316 9.07 15.52 -2.69
CA ARG A 316 9.61 14.19 -2.41
C ARG A 316 8.76 13.52 -1.35
N VAL A 317 8.22 12.34 -1.67
CA VAL A 317 7.28 11.61 -0.83
C VAL A 317 7.96 10.38 -0.23
N PRO A 318 7.97 10.17 1.09
CA PRO A 318 8.55 8.97 1.67
C PRO A 318 7.85 7.69 1.18
N TYR A 319 8.63 6.73 0.68
CA TYR A 319 8.13 5.43 0.26
C TYR A 319 8.26 4.43 1.40
N CYS A 320 7.12 3.99 1.93
CA CYS A 320 7.08 3.11 3.09
C CYS A 320 6.32 1.82 2.80
N VAL A 321 6.76 0.72 3.44
CA VAL A 321 6.18 -0.62 3.30
C VAL A 321 5.89 -1.23 4.68
N PRO A 322 4.93 -2.16 4.78
CA PRO A 322 4.56 -2.73 6.07
C PRO A 322 5.66 -3.61 6.67
N VAL A 323 5.68 -3.66 8.00
CA VAL A 323 6.35 -4.70 8.77
C VAL A 323 5.34 -5.45 9.67
N PRO A 324 5.41 -6.80 9.77
CA PRO A 324 6.29 -7.71 9.04
C PRO A 324 6.17 -7.57 7.52
N LEU A 325 7.27 -7.77 6.82
CA LEU A 325 7.32 -7.56 5.36
C LEU A 325 6.31 -8.51 4.69
N ASN A 326 5.36 -7.95 3.94
CA ASN A 326 4.41 -8.74 3.15
C ASN A 326 5.01 -9.32 1.86
N ARG A 327 6.14 -8.77 1.43
CA ARG A 327 6.98 -9.28 0.33
C ARG A 327 8.44 -9.08 0.70
N PRO A 328 9.33 -10.02 0.37
CA PRO A 328 10.77 -9.79 0.48
C PRO A 328 11.18 -8.56 -0.32
N LEU A 329 12.26 -7.92 0.11
CA LEU A 329 12.86 -6.81 -0.62
C LEU A 329 13.95 -7.33 -1.54
N TRP A 330 13.95 -6.92 -2.80
CA TRP A 330 14.99 -7.24 -3.77
C TRP A 330 15.71 -5.97 -4.18
N VAL A 331 16.97 -5.83 -3.79
CA VAL A 331 17.81 -4.69 -4.16
C VAL A 331 18.43 -4.98 -5.52
N ASP A 332 17.90 -4.35 -6.56
CA ASP A 332 18.38 -4.49 -7.93
C ASP A 332 19.65 -3.65 -8.10
N THR A 333 20.78 -4.33 -8.26
CA THR A 333 22.10 -3.69 -8.34
C THR A 333 23.02 -4.37 -9.34
N GLU A 334 23.89 -3.58 -9.97
CA GLU A 334 24.98 -4.11 -10.80
C GLU A 334 26.07 -4.79 -9.96
N SER A 335 26.21 -4.41 -8.69
CA SER A 335 27.12 -5.07 -7.76
C SER A 335 26.67 -4.95 -6.30
N THR A 336 26.90 -6.00 -5.52
CA THR A 336 26.63 -6.01 -4.08
C THR A 336 27.34 -4.87 -3.34
N ALA A 337 28.57 -4.54 -3.74
CA ALA A 337 29.33 -3.44 -3.14
C ALA A 337 28.66 -2.06 -3.34
N ALA A 338 28.08 -1.80 -4.51
CA ALA A 338 27.36 -0.55 -4.77
C ALA A 338 26.08 -0.43 -3.91
N ALA A 339 25.43 -1.54 -3.61
CA ALA A 339 24.23 -1.60 -2.78
C ALA A 339 24.51 -1.59 -1.27
N SER A 340 25.76 -1.63 -0.82
CA SER A 340 26.10 -1.81 0.61
C SER A 340 25.41 -0.80 1.54
N ARG A 341 25.36 0.47 1.17
CA ARG A 341 24.70 1.51 2.00
C ARG A 341 23.18 1.39 2.00
N VAL A 342 22.58 0.96 0.89
CA VAL A 342 21.13 0.69 0.79
C VAL A 342 20.78 -0.50 1.68
N VAL A 343 21.54 -1.60 1.59
CA VAL A 343 21.36 -2.78 2.44
C VAL A 343 21.51 -2.42 3.92
N GLY A 344 22.53 -1.62 4.27
CA GLY A 344 22.71 -1.12 5.62
C GLY A 344 21.52 -0.28 6.12
N ALA A 345 20.91 0.54 5.25
CA ALA A 345 19.71 1.30 5.58
C ALA A 345 18.53 0.37 5.85
N LEU A 346 18.26 -0.59 4.96
CA LEU A 346 17.17 -1.56 5.12
C LEU A 346 17.31 -2.35 6.43
N VAL A 347 18.51 -2.81 6.76
CA VAL A 347 18.77 -3.52 8.02
C VAL A 347 18.53 -2.62 9.24
N ALA A 348 19.05 -1.39 9.24
CA ALA A 348 18.81 -0.43 10.33
C ALA A 348 17.32 -0.13 10.53
N ARG A 349 16.57 0.03 9.44
CA ARG A 349 15.13 0.28 9.45
C ARG A 349 14.36 -0.91 10.02
N LEU A 350 14.71 -2.12 9.59
CA LEU A 350 14.11 -3.36 10.09
C LEU A 350 14.40 -3.57 11.58
N VAL A 351 15.64 -3.35 12.02
CA VAL A 351 16.01 -3.41 13.46
C VAL A 351 15.18 -2.43 14.28
N ALA A 352 15.07 -1.18 13.81
CA ALA A 352 14.31 -0.14 14.51
C ALA A 352 12.79 -0.38 14.56
N ALA A 353 12.24 -1.24 13.69
CA ALA A 353 10.80 -1.46 13.59
C ALA A 353 10.25 -2.34 14.72
N ILE A 354 11.04 -3.27 15.26
CA ILE A 354 10.62 -4.25 16.28
C ILE A 354 11.59 -4.21 17.48
N PRO A 355 11.65 -3.08 18.22
CA PRO A 355 12.66 -2.89 19.27
C PRO A 355 12.44 -3.73 20.54
N ASP A 356 11.30 -4.38 20.68
CA ASP A 356 10.97 -5.22 21.84
C ASP A 356 11.41 -6.68 21.70
N LYS A 357 11.93 -7.07 20.53
CA LYS A 357 12.48 -8.41 20.28
C LYS A 357 13.96 -8.32 19.97
N PRO A 358 14.80 -9.26 20.45
CA PRO A 358 16.19 -9.33 20.00
C PRO A 358 16.24 -9.61 18.49
N THR A 359 16.97 -8.78 17.76
CA THR A 359 17.18 -8.97 16.33
C THR A 359 18.39 -9.87 16.06
N LYS A 360 18.24 -10.78 15.09
CA LYS A 360 19.27 -11.66 14.57
C LYS A 360 19.44 -11.46 13.08
N VAL A 361 20.65 -11.18 12.63
CA VAL A 361 20.98 -10.92 11.23
C VAL A 361 21.82 -12.06 10.68
N ASP A 362 21.30 -12.75 9.67
CA ASP A 362 22.04 -13.67 8.84
C ASP A 362 22.55 -12.92 7.60
N LEU A 363 23.87 -12.87 7.42
CA LEU A 363 24.51 -12.14 6.32
C LEU A 363 25.26 -13.12 5.42
N ILE A 364 24.76 -13.31 4.21
CA ILE A 364 25.44 -14.01 3.12
C ILE A 364 26.11 -12.95 2.24
N ASP A 365 27.42 -13.04 2.08
CA ASP A 365 28.25 -12.08 1.32
C ASP A 365 29.46 -12.82 0.72
N LEU A 366 29.26 -13.47 -0.43
CA LEU A 366 30.28 -14.30 -1.07
C LEU A 366 31.40 -13.45 -1.67
N THR A 367 31.06 -12.29 -2.22
CA THR A 367 32.03 -11.40 -2.88
C THR A 367 32.71 -10.42 -1.92
N GLY A 368 32.27 -10.35 -0.67
CA GLY A 368 32.76 -9.36 0.30
C GLY A 368 32.29 -7.93 -0.03
N GLY A 369 31.19 -7.79 -0.76
CA GLY A 369 30.58 -6.51 -1.12
C GLY A 369 29.92 -5.81 0.07
N LEU A 370 29.48 -6.57 1.07
CA LEU A 370 28.87 -6.07 2.31
C LEU A 370 29.84 -6.05 3.50
N ARG A 371 31.12 -6.33 3.30
CA ARG A 371 32.16 -6.37 4.35
C ARG A 371 32.16 -5.17 5.31
N THR A 372 31.81 -3.98 4.82
CA THR A 372 31.77 -2.74 5.61
C THR A 372 30.64 -2.73 6.63
N LEU A 373 29.60 -3.55 6.44
CA LEU A 373 28.51 -3.73 7.38
C LEU A 373 28.81 -4.77 8.47
N ALA A 374 29.78 -5.66 8.27
CA ALA A 374 30.05 -6.75 9.21
C ALA A 374 30.42 -6.26 10.62
N ALA A 375 31.29 -5.24 10.71
CA ALA A 375 31.69 -4.68 12.01
C ALA A 375 30.55 -3.92 12.71
N PRO A 376 29.80 -3.02 12.04
CA PRO A 376 28.61 -2.40 12.64
C PRO A 376 27.54 -3.40 13.08
N LEU A 377 27.33 -4.48 12.32
CA LEU A 377 26.33 -5.51 12.61
C LEU A 377 26.77 -6.58 13.61
N ALA A 378 28.03 -6.55 14.09
CA ALA A 378 28.63 -7.66 14.84
C ALA A 378 27.81 -8.14 16.05
N THR A 379 27.10 -7.24 16.74
CA THR A 379 26.24 -7.57 17.89
C THR A 379 24.89 -8.15 17.51
N LEU A 380 24.45 -7.96 16.27
CA LEU A 380 23.19 -8.45 15.72
C LEU A 380 23.37 -9.74 14.93
N LEU A 381 24.59 -10.06 14.47
CA LEU A 381 24.84 -11.24 13.67
C LEU A 381 24.42 -12.53 14.38
N ALA A 382 23.68 -13.38 13.67
CA ALA A 382 23.26 -14.70 14.15
C ALA A 382 24.42 -15.72 14.17
N GLY A 383 25.48 -15.45 13.39
CA GLY A 383 26.68 -16.26 13.22
C GLY A 383 27.75 -15.50 12.43
N PRO A 384 28.87 -16.14 12.05
CA PRO A 384 29.83 -15.51 11.16
C PRO A 384 29.18 -15.16 9.80
N VAL A 385 29.73 -14.14 9.12
CA VAL A 385 29.32 -13.82 7.74
C VAL A 385 29.57 -15.03 6.86
N ILE A 386 28.55 -15.45 6.11
CA ILE A 386 28.62 -16.60 5.23
C ILE A 386 29.30 -16.14 3.93
N ALA A 387 30.57 -16.53 3.79
CA ALA A 387 31.41 -16.20 2.64
C ALA A 387 31.73 -17.44 1.77
N ASP A 388 31.26 -18.63 2.16
CA ASP A 388 31.43 -19.88 1.44
C ASP A 388 30.08 -20.42 0.95
N HIS A 389 30.03 -20.91 -0.29
CA HIS A 389 28.80 -21.41 -0.90
C HIS A 389 28.25 -22.67 -0.19
N GLY A 390 29.11 -23.47 0.46
CA GLY A 390 28.70 -24.67 1.20
C GLY A 390 27.93 -24.33 2.48
N ASP A 391 28.26 -23.21 3.11
CA ASP A 391 27.63 -22.75 4.35
C ASP A 391 26.25 -22.10 4.09
N ILE A 392 26.00 -21.58 2.87
CA ILE A 392 24.68 -21.08 2.45
C ILE A 392 23.63 -22.19 2.61
N SER A 393 23.89 -23.35 2.03
CA SER A 393 22.92 -24.44 2.00
C SER A 393 22.59 -24.97 3.39
N ALA A 394 23.58 -25.07 4.27
CA ALA A 394 23.38 -25.48 5.65
C ALA A 394 22.48 -24.47 6.38
N ARG A 395 22.79 -23.18 6.26
CA ARG A 395 22.04 -22.15 6.98
C ARG A 395 20.60 -22.00 6.49
N LEU A 396 20.38 -22.00 5.17
CA LEU A 396 19.04 -21.92 4.61
C LEU A 396 18.21 -23.15 4.96
N ALA A 397 18.82 -24.33 5.08
CA ALA A 397 18.13 -25.54 5.52
C ALA A 397 17.66 -25.43 6.98
N GLU A 398 18.49 -24.90 7.87
CA GLU A 398 18.12 -24.65 9.28
C GLU A 398 16.92 -23.70 9.39
N LEU A 399 16.97 -22.56 8.68
CA LEU A 399 15.89 -21.58 8.69
C LEU A 399 14.60 -22.16 8.09
N ALA A 400 14.68 -22.86 6.96
CA ALA A 400 13.53 -23.48 6.31
C ALA A 400 12.89 -24.55 7.20
N HIS A 401 13.70 -25.37 7.88
CA HIS A 401 13.19 -26.36 8.81
C HIS A 401 12.51 -25.72 10.04
N ALA A 402 13.07 -24.63 10.57
CA ALA A 402 12.43 -23.88 11.65
C ALA A 402 11.06 -23.31 11.23
N ALA A 403 10.96 -22.75 10.02
CA ALA A 403 9.71 -22.25 9.47
C ALA A 403 8.69 -23.38 9.23
N GLU A 404 9.14 -24.56 8.78
CA GLU A 404 8.28 -25.73 8.61
C GLU A 404 7.71 -26.23 9.95
N LEU A 405 8.53 -26.31 11.00
CA LEU A 405 8.05 -26.67 12.34
C LEU A 405 7.06 -25.64 12.88
N ALA A 406 7.31 -24.35 12.66
CA ALA A 406 6.41 -23.28 13.05
C ALA A 406 5.06 -23.36 12.30
N ASP A 407 5.09 -23.69 11.01
CA ASP A 407 3.89 -23.91 10.19
C ASP A 407 3.07 -25.11 10.68
N ILE A 408 3.72 -26.23 11.05
CA ILE A 408 3.03 -27.38 11.65
C ILE A 408 2.37 -27.00 12.98
N ALA A 409 3.07 -26.24 13.83
CA ALA A 409 2.52 -25.74 15.09
C ALA A 409 1.34 -24.79 14.84
N TYR A 410 1.45 -23.92 13.84
CA TYR A 410 0.40 -22.98 13.46
C TYR A 410 -0.87 -23.70 13.02
N ASN A 411 -0.75 -24.64 12.08
CA ASN A 411 -1.88 -25.41 11.55
C ASN A 411 -2.49 -26.39 12.57
N SER A 412 -1.77 -26.76 13.63
CA SER A 412 -2.31 -27.57 14.73
C SER A 412 -2.92 -26.74 15.88
N GLY A 413 -2.99 -25.42 15.73
CA GLY A 413 -3.52 -24.51 16.76
C GLY A 413 -2.60 -24.36 17.98
N GLN A 414 -1.33 -24.76 17.83
CA GLN A 414 -0.26 -24.65 18.85
C GLN A 414 0.75 -23.56 18.48
N ALA A 415 0.32 -22.56 17.70
CA ALA A 415 1.18 -21.46 17.25
C ALA A 415 1.83 -20.73 18.44
N VAL A 416 3.14 -20.55 18.38
CA VAL A 416 3.87 -19.70 19.34
C VAL A 416 4.41 -18.48 18.58
N PRO A 417 4.12 -17.25 19.02
CA PRO A 417 4.68 -16.05 18.39
C PRO A 417 6.21 -16.09 18.41
N PRO A 418 6.89 -15.61 17.35
CA PRO A 418 8.34 -15.61 17.31
C PRO A 418 8.91 -14.72 18.41
N THR A 419 9.88 -15.25 19.15
CA THR A 419 10.55 -14.58 20.28
C THR A 419 11.68 -13.65 19.83
N GLU A 420 12.10 -13.75 18.58
CA GLU A 420 13.17 -12.96 17.97
C GLU A 420 12.67 -12.34 16.67
N HIS A 421 13.31 -11.25 16.25
CA HIS A 421 13.17 -10.72 14.90
C HIS A 421 14.37 -11.19 14.07
N ARG A 422 14.14 -11.80 12.92
CA ARG A 422 15.21 -12.35 12.07
C ARG A 422 15.28 -11.55 10.78
N ILE A 423 16.49 -11.27 10.32
CA ILE A 423 16.75 -10.61 9.04
C ILE A 423 17.75 -11.48 8.29
N LEU A 424 17.36 -11.98 7.12
CA LEU A 424 18.27 -12.67 6.21
C LEU A 424 18.61 -11.73 5.05
N VAL A 425 19.89 -11.41 4.91
CA VAL A 425 20.44 -10.70 3.76
C VAL A 425 21.13 -11.74 2.87
N ALA A 426 20.51 -12.04 1.74
CA ALA A 426 21.01 -12.97 0.73
C ALA A 426 21.66 -12.18 -0.42
N ALA A 427 22.96 -11.90 -0.32
CA ALA A 427 23.68 -11.12 -1.32
C ALA A 427 24.31 -11.95 -2.43
N ASP A 428 24.70 -11.29 -3.51
CA ASP A 428 25.26 -11.91 -4.73
C ASP A 428 24.28 -12.87 -5.43
N PHE A 429 22.98 -12.81 -5.12
CA PHE A 429 21.99 -13.73 -5.67
C PHE A 429 21.80 -13.51 -7.19
N PRO A 430 21.68 -14.57 -8.01
CA PRO A 430 21.67 -16.00 -7.66
C PRO A 430 23.07 -16.67 -7.68
N HIS A 431 24.16 -15.92 -7.79
CA HIS A 431 25.50 -16.48 -7.92
C HIS A 431 25.97 -17.16 -6.63
N GLY A 432 26.45 -18.39 -6.74
CA GLY A 432 26.91 -19.20 -5.59
C GLY A 432 25.78 -19.91 -4.82
N TYR A 433 24.52 -19.71 -5.19
CA TYR A 433 23.37 -20.42 -4.62
C TYR A 433 23.10 -21.72 -5.41
N GLN A 434 22.86 -22.82 -4.70
CA GLN A 434 22.42 -24.06 -5.33
C GLN A 434 20.93 -24.01 -5.67
N SER A 435 20.46 -24.88 -6.57
CA SER A 435 19.03 -24.96 -6.89
C SER A 435 18.16 -25.26 -5.66
N SER A 436 18.67 -26.05 -4.71
CA SER A 436 18.03 -26.31 -3.41
C SER A 436 17.88 -25.05 -2.55
N ASP A 437 18.83 -24.12 -2.65
CA ASP A 437 18.82 -22.87 -1.90
C ASP A 437 17.76 -21.90 -2.43
N VAL A 438 17.59 -21.84 -3.75
CA VAL A 438 16.49 -21.08 -4.39
C VAL A 438 15.13 -21.60 -3.92
N VAL A 439 14.97 -22.94 -3.84
CA VAL A 439 13.72 -23.55 -3.33
C VAL A 439 13.49 -23.20 -1.87
N ARG A 440 14.53 -23.25 -1.03
CA ARG A 440 14.44 -22.88 0.40
C ARG A 440 14.12 -21.41 0.61
N LEU A 441 14.71 -20.51 -0.18
CA LEU A 441 14.35 -19.09 -0.18
C LEU A 441 12.88 -18.89 -0.55
N GLY A 442 12.38 -19.64 -1.54
CA GLY A 442 10.94 -19.66 -1.87
C GLY A 442 10.06 -20.14 -0.72
N GLN A 443 10.48 -21.17 0.04
CA GLN A 443 9.76 -21.62 1.24
C GLN A 443 9.75 -20.56 2.35
N LEU A 444 10.91 -19.92 2.58
CA LEU A 444 11.07 -18.85 3.57
C LEU A 444 10.27 -17.59 3.21
N MET A 445 10.08 -17.30 1.93
CA MET A 445 9.21 -16.21 1.50
C MET A 445 7.74 -16.42 1.89
N VAL A 446 7.27 -17.68 1.90
CA VAL A 446 5.87 -17.99 2.20
C VAL A 446 5.60 -18.14 3.70
N ARG A 447 6.59 -18.58 4.48
CA ARG A 447 6.40 -19.01 5.89
C ARG A 447 7.39 -18.39 6.88
N GLY A 448 8.29 -17.53 6.40
CA GLY A 448 9.34 -16.95 7.22
C GLY A 448 8.81 -16.04 8.33
N ASP A 449 7.65 -15.42 8.12
CA ASP A 449 6.95 -14.59 9.11
C ASP A 449 6.64 -15.36 10.40
N LEU A 450 6.34 -16.66 10.30
CA LEU A 450 6.09 -17.54 11.45
C LEU A 450 7.30 -17.65 12.40
N ILE A 451 8.51 -17.45 11.88
CA ILE A 451 9.76 -17.38 12.66
C ILE A 451 10.28 -15.94 12.80
N GLY A 452 9.47 -14.95 12.45
CA GLY A 452 9.81 -13.53 12.51
C GLY A 452 10.84 -13.08 11.47
N LEU A 453 10.97 -13.78 10.34
CA LEU A 453 11.96 -13.53 9.30
C LEU A 453 11.54 -12.42 8.34
N SER A 454 12.43 -11.44 8.14
CA SER A 454 12.43 -10.47 7.05
C SER A 454 13.52 -10.83 6.05
N LEU A 455 13.17 -10.93 4.77
CA LEU A 455 14.10 -11.34 3.71
C LEU A 455 14.49 -10.15 2.83
N VAL A 456 15.80 -9.94 2.68
CA VAL A 456 16.40 -8.96 1.76
C VAL A 456 17.32 -9.73 0.81
N ILE A 457 17.03 -9.67 -0.48
CA ILE A 457 17.84 -10.26 -1.55
C ILE A 457 18.60 -9.14 -2.24
N VAL A 458 19.87 -9.35 -2.56
CA VAL A 458 20.71 -8.40 -3.31
C VAL A 458 21.25 -9.11 -4.54
N GLY A 459 20.90 -8.59 -5.72
CA GLY A 459 21.23 -9.23 -6.99
C GLY A 459 20.90 -8.33 -8.18
N GLY A 460 21.32 -8.73 -9.38
CA GLY A 460 20.99 -8.00 -10.61
C GLY A 460 19.51 -8.13 -10.99
N ASN A 461 19.01 -7.21 -11.82
CA ASN A 461 17.68 -7.28 -12.44
C ASN A 461 17.74 -7.98 -13.82
N GLY A 462 18.26 -9.21 -13.84
CA GLY A 462 18.40 -9.97 -15.08
C GLY A 462 17.10 -10.65 -15.49
N GLU A 463 16.88 -10.85 -16.80
CA GLU A 463 15.93 -11.86 -17.26
C GLU A 463 16.45 -13.24 -16.84
N PHE A 464 15.93 -13.77 -15.73
CA PHE A 464 16.36 -15.06 -15.17
C PHE A 464 15.83 -16.27 -15.97
N GLY A 465 15.05 -16.03 -17.04
CA GLY A 465 14.36 -17.04 -17.85
C GLY A 465 13.21 -17.71 -17.09
N ASP A 466 12.55 -18.70 -17.70
CA ASP A 466 11.48 -19.46 -17.04
C ASP A 466 12.08 -20.42 -15.99
N GLY A 467 12.12 -20.02 -14.72
CA GLY A 467 12.72 -20.81 -13.66
C GLY A 467 12.37 -20.38 -12.23
N PRO A 468 12.80 -21.14 -11.21
CA PRO A 468 12.47 -20.85 -9.81
C PRO A 468 13.06 -19.53 -9.31
N VAL A 469 14.16 -19.06 -9.91
CA VAL A 469 14.77 -17.75 -9.63
C VAL A 469 13.85 -16.61 -10.09
N ASP A 470 13.27 -16.74 -11.28
CA ASP A 470 12.33 -15.77 -11.85
C ASP A 470 11.04 -15.68 -11.04
N LEU A 471 10.46 -16.82 -10.65
CA LEU A 471 9.31 -16.85 -9.73
C LEU A 471 9.61 -16.18 -8.39
N LEU A 472 10.82 -16.39 -7.86
CA LEU A 472 11.25 -15.74 -6.62
C LEU A 472 11.36 -14.22 -6.81
N ALA A 473 12.01 -13.77 -7.88
CA ALA A 473 12.15 -12.36 -8.21
C ALA A 473 10.78 -11.67 -8.36
N GLN A 474 9.86 -12.24 -9.15
CA GLN A 474 8.51 -11.70 -9.36
C GLN A 474 7.67 -11.57 -8.08
N SER A 475 7.97 -12.40 -7.08
CA SER A 475 7.29 -12.37 -5.78
C SER A 475 7.85 -11.31 -4.82
N CYS A 476 9.03 -10.75 -5.14
CA CYS A 476 9.68 -9.72 -4.33
C CYS A 476 9.20 -8.31 -4.68
N ARG A 477 9.48 -7.37 -3.79
CA ARG A 477 9.42 -5.94 -4.07
C ARG A 477 10.78 -5.47 -4.55
N HIS A 478 10.86 -5.13 -5.83
CA HIS A 478 12.07 -4.63 -6.47
C HIS A 478 12.38 -3.18 -6.03
N LEU A 479 13.65 -2.95 -5.70
CA LEU A 479 14.24 -1.71 -5.23
C LEU A 479 15.40 -1.35 -6.17
N PRO A 480 15.11 -0.61 -7.25
CA PRO A 480 16.12 -0.26 -8.24
C PRO A 480 17.17 0.69 -7.66
N THR A 481 18.43 0.27 -7.68
CA THR A 481 19.58 1.17 -7.41
C THR A 481 20.08 1.88 -8.67
N ILE A 482 19.61 1.44 -9.84
CA ILE A 482 19.94 2.03 -11.14
C ILE A 482 19.01 3.23 -11.40
N PRO A 483 19.55 4.44 -11.58
CA PRO A 483 18.76 5.64 -11.86
C PRO A 483 17.88 5.49 -13.11
N GLY A 484 16.71 6.13 -13.10
CA GLY A 484 15.79 6.14 -14.24
C GLY A 484 14.89 4.90 -14.37
N THR A 485 14.94 3.94 -13.45
CA THR A 485 13.97 2.84 -13.38
C THR A 485 12.70 3.34 -12.67
N PRO A 486 11.55 3.47 -13.36
CA PRO A 486 10.35 4.01 -12.73
C PRO A 486 9.66 2.98 -11.83
N LEU A 487 9.09 3.46 -10.72
CA LEU A 487 8.07 2.78 -9.94
C LEU A 487 6.70 3.34 -10.27
N PHE A 488 5.68 2.50 -10.28
CA PHE A 488 4.31 2.92 -10.58
C PHE A 488 3.47 2.95 -9.31
N ASP A 489 2.78 4.06 -9.05
CA ASP A 489 1.90 4.15 -7.89
C ASP A 489 0.61 3.31 -8.10
N PRO A 490 0.05 2.74 -7.02
CA PRO A 490 -1.09 1.81 -7.13
C PRO A 490 -2.44 2.48 -7.42
N TRP A 491 -2.55 3.81 -7.29
CA TRP A 491 -3.85 4.51 -7.41
C TRP A 491 -4.09 5.07 -8.80
N THR A 492 -3.06 5.62 -9.42
CA THR A 492 -3.12 6.36 -10.69
C THR A 492 -2.25 5.71 -11.76
N GLY A 493 -1.28 4.88 -11.36
CA GLY A 493 -0.37 4.22 -12.28
C GLY A 493 0.65 5.17 -12.90
N ASN A 494 0.89 6.34 -12.30
CA ASN A 494 1.93 7.24 -12.78
C ASN A 494 3.31 6.70 -12.39
N ALA A 495 4.28 6.95 -13.25
CA ALA A 495 5.68 6.65 -12.97
C ALA A 495 6.24 7.60 -11.90
N TRP A 496 7.12 7.11 -11.05
CA TRP A 496 7.87 7.86 -10.04
C TRP A 496 9.31 7.39 -10.08
N GLU A 497 10.25 8.29 -9.86
CA GLU A 497 11.63 7.93 -9.58
C GLU A 497 11.77 7.64 -8.08
N LEU A 498 12.66 6.71 -7.73
CA LEU A 498 12.95 6.34 -6.35
C LEU A 498 14.39 6.69 -6.02
N ASP A 499 14.58 7.49 -4.97
CA ASP A 499 15.87 7.71 -4.31
C ASP A 499 15.88 6.86 -3.04
N LEU A 500 16.62 5.74 -3.06
CA LEU A 500 16.66 4.80 -1.93
C LEU A 500 17.39 5.41 -0.74
N ASP A 501 16.87 5.19 0.46
CA ASP A 501 17.55 5.57 1.68
C ASP A 501 18.93 4.85 1.75
N MET A 502 19.97 5.62 2.05
CA MET A 502 21.32 5.11 2.25
C MET A 502 21.73 5.29 3.71
N LEU A 503 22.32 4.25 4.31
CA LEU A 503 22.87 4.34 5.65
C LEU A 503 23.94 5.43 5.68
N PRO A 504 23.91 6.39 6.63
CA PRO A 504 24.94 7.41 6.74
C PRO A 504 26.36 6.83 6.86
N ALA A 505 27.35 7.54 6.33
CA ALA A 505 28.72 7.02 6.19
C ALA A 505 29.52 7.14 7.49
N GLU A 506 29.08 8.03 8.38
CA GLU A 506 29.71 8.33 9.65
C GLU A 506 29.60 7.13 10.61
N PRO A 507 30.72 6.57 11.10
CA PRO A 507 30.70 5.36 11.93
C PRO A 507 29.86 5.49 13.21
N GLU A 508 29.82 6.69 13.80
CA GLU A 508 29.01 6.98 14.99
C GLU A 508 27.50 6.89 14.68
N LEU A 509 27.08 7.37 13.51
CA LEU A 509 25.71 7.26 13.05
C LEU A 509 25.34 5.81 12.72
N GLN A 510 26.23 5.08 12.06
CA GLN A 510 26.03 3.66 11.78
C GLN A 510 25.86 2.84 13.06
N ALA A 511 26.75 3.05 14.03
CA ALA A 511 26.69 2.37 15.32
C ALA A 511 25.40 2.71 16.09
N ARG A 512 24.90 3.95 15.95
CA ARG A 512 23.62 4.36 16.55
C ARG A 512 22.44 3.66 15.90
N TYR A 513 22.33 3.72 14.57
CA TYR A 513 21.16 3.23 13.85
C TYR A 513 21.07 1.70 13.81
N LEU A 514 22.20 1.01 13.90
CA LEU A 514 22.28 -0.46 13.90
C LEU A 514 22.28 -1.08 15.31
N ARG A 515 22.02 -0.29 16.37
CA ARG A 515 21.98 -0.77 17.76
C ARG A 515 20.76 -0.26 18.55
N MET A 516 19.73 0.24 17.84
CA MET A 516 18.51 0.78 18.47
C MET A 516 17.73 -0.25 19.27
#